data_AF-A0A920F181-F1
#
_entry.id   AF-A0A920F181-F1
#
_cell.length_a   1.000
_cell.length_b   1.000
_cell.length_c   1.000
_cell.angle_alpha   90.00
_cell.angle_beta   90.00
_cell.angle_gamma   90.00
#
_symmetry.space_group_name_H-M   'P 1'
#
loop_
_entity.id
_entity.type
_entity.pdbx_description
1 polymer ?
#
loop_
_entity_poly.entity_id
_entity_poly.type
_entity_poly.pdbx_seq_one_letter_code
_entity_poly.pdbx_strand_id
1 'polypeptide(L)'
;MLSHLLGNSQRVPEKTWKVARYWQLRELQRKDCINPALDTRVFPDLKIGHYWSRDGHIFGDGIACSLYTYKGQGYCWQRKKIELPFLLVSDEKAKQITFLGQINRILIDFFN
;
A
#
# COMPACT_ATOMS: atom_id res chain seq x y z
N MET A 1 -8.05 42.44 -32.33
CA MET A 1 -8.43 42.62 -30.90
C MET A 1 -9.65 41.72 -30.68
N LEU A 2 -9.65 40.54 -30.07
CA LEU A 2 -8.80 39.83 -29.12
C LEU A 2 -8.90 38.32 -29.44
N SER A 3 -7.79 37.64 -29.74
CA SER A 3 -7.78 36.18 -29.91
C SER A 3 -6.49 35.54 -29.35
N HIS A 4 -5.87 36.21 -28.37
CA HIS A 4 -4.87 35.61 -27.50
C HIS A 4 -5.50 35.50 -26.11
N LEU A 5 -5.24 34.39 -25.39
CA LEU A 5 -5.77 33.99 -24.07
C LEU A 5 -6.86 32.89 -24.07
N LEU A 6 -6.69 31.82 -24.85
CA LEU A 6 -7.13 30.50 -24.40
C LEU A 6 -5.89 29.74 -23.92
N GLY A 7 -5.56 29.93 -22.64
CA GLY A 7 -4.53 29.15 -21.98
C GLY A 7 -4.91 27.66 -22.02
N ASN A 8 -3.95 26.81 -22.38
CA ASN A 8 -4.06 25.37 -22.26
C ASN A 8 -4.39 25.00 -20.81
N SER A 9 -5.68 24.78 -20.51
CA SER A 9 -6.11 24.19 -19.26
C SER A 9 -5.78 22.70 -19.31
N GLN A 10 -4.55 22.39 -18.94
CA GLN A 10 -4.08 21.03 -18.79
C GLN A 10 -4.84 20.41 -17.61
N ARG A 11 -5.86 19.60 -17.90
CA ARG A 11 -6.67 18.92 -16.89
C ARG A 11 -5.74 18.07 -16.03
N VAL A 12 -5.55 18.47 -14.77
CA VAL A 12 -4.80 17.67 -13.80
C VAL A 12 -5.55 16.33 -13.66
N PRO A 13 -4.90 15.17 -13.88
CA PRO A 13 -5.56 13.89 -13.68
C PRO A 13 -6.04 13.79 -12.24
N GLU A 14 -7.31 13.45 -12.05
CA GLU A 14 -7.92 13.33 -10.73
C GLU A 14 -7.20 12.26 -9.90
N LYS A 15 -6.82 12.63 -8.68
CA LYS A 15 -6.07 11.76 -7.78
C LYS A 15 -6.95 10.61 -7.31
N THR A 16 -6.71 9.42 -7.86
CA THR A 16 -7.42 8.21 -7.45
C THR A 16 -6.76 7.58 -6.23
N TRP A 17 -7.48 7.50 -5.11
CA TRP A 17 -7.05 6.83 -3.89
C TRP A 17 -7.56 5.38 -3.84
N LYS A 18 -6.70 4.45 -3.43
CA LYS A 18 -7.03 3.02 -3.30
C LYS A 18 -6.46 2.47 -2.00
N VAL A 19 -7.10 1.44 -1.44
CA VAL A 19 -6.51 0.67 -0.35
C VAL A 19 -5.18 0.08 -0.82
N ALA A 20 -4.15 0.22 0.02
CA ALA A 20 -2.81 -0.28 -0.27
C ALA A 20 -2.82 -1.80 -0.50
N ARG A 21 -2.04 -2.25 -1.48
CA ARG A 21 -1.65 -3.66 -1.57
C ARG A 21 -0.57 -3.97 -0.54
N TYR A 22 -0.46 -5.22 -0.15
CA TYR A 22 0.47 -5.74 0.83
C TYR A 22 1.91 -5.37 0.49
N TRP A 23 2.31 -5.52 -0.78
CA TRP A 23 3.64 -5.13 -1.21
C TRP A 23 3.92 -3.63 -1.03
N GLN A 24 2.91 -2.76 -1.21
CA GLN A 24 3.05 -1.32 -0.99
C GLN A 24 3.25 -1.01 0.49
N LEU A 25 2.56 -1.75 1.37
CA LEU A 25 2.77 -1.64 2.81
C LEU A 25 4.17 -2.11 3.21
N ARG A 26 4.71 -3.15 2.55
CA ARG A 26 6.07 -3.65 2.79
C ARG A 26 7.17 -2.69 2.33
N GLU A 27 6.92 -1.83 1.34
CA GLU A 27 7.87 -0.75 0.95
C GLU A 27 8.09 0.27 2.09
N LEU A 28 7.10 0.43 2.97
CA LEU A 28 7.25 1.29 4.13
C LEU A 28 8.13 0.65 5.21
N GLN A 29 8.47 -0.63 5.10
CA GLN A 29 9.21 -1.34 6.13
C GLN A 29 10.66 -0.88 6.21
N ARG A 30 11.08 -0.48 7.41
CA ARG A 30 12.45 -0.11 7.74
C ARG A 30 13.19 -1.30 8.32
N LYS A 31 14.43 -1.53 7.88
CA LYS A 31 15.28 -2.63 8.38
C LYS A 31 15.87 -2.35 9.75
N ASP A 32 15.95 -1.08 10.13
CA ASP A 32 16.59 -0.58 11.34
C ASP A 32 15.61 -0.29 12.49
N CYS A 33 14.32 -0.64 12.33
CA CYS A 33 13.27 -0.33 13.30
C CYS A 33 12.36 -1.55 13.55
N ILE A 34 12.03 -1.80 14.81
CA ILE A 34 11.12 -2.89 15.25
C ILE A 34 9.80 -2.32 15.79
N ASN A 35 9.68 -1.02 16.09
CA ASN A 35 8.45 -0.46 16.65
C ASN A 35 8.23 1.03 16.31
N PRO A 36 7.38 1.36 15.33
CA PRO A 36 6.87 0.45 14.29
C PRO A 36 8.00 0.01 13.35
N ALA A 37 7.84 -1.16 12.72
CA ALA A 37 8.72 -1.56 11.63
C ALA A 37 8.49 -0.75 10.34
N LEU A 38 7.60 0.24 10.35
CA LEU A 38 7.28 1.09 9.20
C LEU A 38 7.83 2.51 9.35
N ASP A 39 8.15 3.15 8.23
CA ASP A 39 8.51 4.56 8.17
C ASP A 39 7.31 5.47 8.46
N THR A 40 7.31 6.06 9.65
CA THR A 40 6.24 6.95 10.12
C THR A 40 6.29 8.35 9.54
N ARG A 41 7.31 8.71 8.74
CA ARG A 41 7.34 10.02 8.07
C ARG A 41 6.17 10.17 7.08
N VAL A 42 5.71 9.06 6.52
CA VAL A 42 4.56 9.03 5.59
C VAL A 42 3.22 8.99 6.33
N PHE A 43 3.19 8.29 7.47
CA PHE A 43 2.01 8.15 8.33
C PHE A 43 2.39 8.40 9.79
N PRO A 44 2.44 9.68 10.24
CA PRO A 44 2.93 10.03 11.59
C PRO A 44 2.10 9.42 12.72
N ASP A 45 0.79 9.29 12.49
CA ASP A 45 -0.17 8.78 13.48
C ASP A 45 -0.37 7.27 13.40
N LEU A 46 0.47 6.55 12.65
CA LEU A 46 0.37 5.11 12.47
C LEU A 46 0.47 4.39 13.83
N LYS A 47 -0.59 3.67 14.19
CA LYS A 47 -0.65 2.86 15.40
C LYS A 47 -0.10 1.47 15.18
N ILE A 48 0.38 0.86 16.27
CA ILE A 48 0.75 -0.55 16.28
C ILE A 48 -0.51 -1.41 16.19
N GLY A 49 -0.58 -2.28 15.18
CA GLY A 49 -1.74 -3.12 14.94
C GLY A 49 -1.73 -3.73 13.54
N HIS A 50 -2.84 -4.37 13.19
CA HIS A 50 -3.05 -4.93 11.86
C HIS A 50 -3.76 -3.91 10.96
N TYR A 51 -3.27 -3.78 9.73
CA TYR A 51 -3.86 -2.91 8.71
C TYR A 51 -4.27 -3.74 7.50
N TRP A 52 -5.49 -3.57 7.03
CA TRP A 52 -5.97 -4.26 5.84
C TRP A 52 -5.14 -3.91 4.61
N SER A 53 -4.81 -4.93 3.82
CA SER A 53 -4.40 -4.76 2.43
C SER A 53 -5.57 -5.07 1.51
N ARG A 54 -5.47 -4.63 0.25
CA ARG A 54 -6.46 -4.95 -0.78
C ARG A 54 -6.34 -6.37 -1.34
N ASP A 55 -5.34 -7.15 -0.89
CA ASP A 55 -5.10 -8.48 -1.44
C ASP A 55 -6.09 -9.49 -0.85
N GLY A 56 -6.70 -10.26 -1.74
CA GLY A 56 -7.57 -11.37 -1.38
C GLY A 56 -6.76 -12.61 -1.01
N HIS A 57 -7.46 -13.61 -0.48
CA HIS A 57 -6.87 -14.90 -0.16
C HIS A 57 -7.31 -15.97 -1.17
N ILE A 58 -6.37 -16.78 -1.67
CA ILE A 58 -6.65 -17.78 -2.72
C ILE A 58 -7.61 -18.89 -2.26
N PHE A 59 -7.69 -19.15 -0.94
CA PHE A 59 -8.49 -20.24 -0.38
C PHE A 59 -9.91 -19.83 0.02
N GLY A 60 -10.33 -18.58 -0.22
CA GLY A 60 -11.74 -18.19 -0.07
C GLY A 60 -12.00 -16.72 0.25
N ASP A 61 -13.20 -16.27 -0.14
CA ASP A 61 -13.61 -14.87 -0.05
C ASP A 61 -13.89 -14.36 1.37
N GLY A 62 -13.98 -15.23 2.37
CA GLY A 62 -14.16 -14.85 3.78
C GLY A 62 -12.88 -14.39 4.47
N ILE A 63 -11.73 -14.54 3.81
CA ILE A 63 -10.39 -14.30 4.36
C ILE A 63 -9.68 -13.22 3.54
N ALA A 64 -8.87 -12.41 4.21
CA ALA A 64 -8.07 -11.36 3.59
C ALA A 64 -6.70 -11.20 4.27
N CYS A 65 -5.83 -10.42 3.63
CA CYS A 65 -4.50 -10.12 4.13
C CYS A 65 -4.45 -8.80 4.89
N SER A 66 -3.65 -8.80 5.96
CA SER A 66 -3.31 -7.61 6.72
C SER A 66 -1.80 -7.53 6.95
N LEU A 67 -1.28 -6.34 7.26
CA LEU A 67 0.09 -6.14 7.71
C LEU A 67 0.10 -5.82 9.20
N TYR A 68 0.90 -6.54 9.97
CA TYR A 68 1.18 -6.20 11.36
C TYR A 68 2.32 -5.19 11.46
N THR A 69 2.02 -3.96 11.88
CA THR A 69 2.95 -2.81 11.80
C THR A 69 4.08 -2.84 12.81
N TYR A 70 3.98 -3.66 13.87
CA TYR A 70 5.09 -3.87 14.80
C TYR A 70 6.28 -4.49 14.07
N LYS A 71 6.12 -5.67 13.44
CA LYS A 71 7.23 -6.38 12.77
C LYS A 71 7.26 -6.24 11.26
N GLY A 72 6.26 -5.59 10.65
CA GLY A 72 6.11 -5.52 9.20
C GLY A 72 5.76 -6.88 8.57
N GLN A 73 5.15 -7.78 9.34
CA GLN A 73 4.80 -9.14 8.91
C GLN A 73 3.41 -9.18 8.30
N GLY A 74 3.24 -9.88 7.18
CA GLY A 74 1.93 -10.17 6.60
C GLY A 74 1.18 -11.26 7.37
N TYR A 75 -0.13 -11.08 7.51
CA TYR A 75 -1.04 -12.07 8.04
C TYR A 75 -2.23 -12.23 7.10
N CYS A 76 -2.23 -13.34 6.35
CA CYS A 76 -3.20 -13.62 5.29
C CYS A 76 -4.34 -14.57 5.68
N TRP A 77 -4.49 -14.84 6.97
CA TRP A 77 -5.54 -15.69 7.54
C TRP A 77 -6.55 -14.88 8.37
N GLN A 78 -6.73 -13.59 8.04
CA GLN A 78 -7.63 -12.71 8.78
C GLN A 78 -9.06 -12.82 8.27
N ARG A 79 -10.03 -12.99 9.19
CA ARG A 79 -11.46 -12.99 8.84
C ARG A 79 -11.90 -11.57 8.43
N LYS A 80 -12.54 -11.42 7.26
CA LYS A 80 -13.01 -10.11 6.76
C LYS A 80 -14.03 -9.40 7.65
N LYS A 81 -14.66 -10.11 8.58
CA LYS A 81 -15.63 -9.54 9.54
C LYS A 81 -14.98 -8.70 10.64
N ILE A 82 -13.66 -8.75 10.78
CA ILE A 82 -12.93 -7.99 11.80
C ILE A 82 -12.70 -6.57 11.30
N GLU A 83 -13.00 -5.59 12.15
CA GLU A 83 -12.70 -4.18 11.88
C GLU A 83 -11.20 -3.93 12.09
N LEU A 84 -10.52 -3.53 11.02
CA LEU A 84 -9.13 -3.08 11.07
C LEU A 84 -8.97 -1.78 10.27
N PRO A 85 -8.02 -0.92 10.64
CA PRO A 85 -7.67 0.25 9.83
C PRO A 85 -7.07 -0.18 8.48
N PHE A 86 -7.01 0.77 7.54
CA PHE A 86 -6.36 0.60 6.24
C PHE A 86 -5.62 1.87 5.84
N LEU A 87 -4.60 1.73 5.00
CA LEU A 87 -3.88 2.86 4.43
C LEU A 87 -4.30 3.08 2.98
N LEU A 88 -4.42 4.35 2.58
CA LEU A 88 -4.72 4.75 1.22
C LEU A 88 -3.46 5.17 0.49
N VAL A 89 -3.37 4.76 -0.78
CA VAL A 89 -2.27 5.08 -1.69
C VAL A 89 -2.83 5.65 -2.99
N SER A 90 -2.07 6.53 -3.63
CA SER A 90 -2.43 7.11 -4.94
C SER A 90 -1.48 6.63 -6.03
N ASP A 91 -2.03 6.34 -7.22
CA ASP A 91 -1.28 5.74 -8.34
C ASP A 91 -0.37 6.73 -9.09
N GLU A 92 -0.36 8.02 -8.75
CA GLU A 92 0.36 9.09 -9.47
C GLU A 92 1.85 8.79 -9.68
N LYS A 93 2.48 8.05 -8.77
CA LYS A 93 3.90 7.63 -8.87
C LYS A 93 4.10 6.11 -8.80
N ALA A 94 3.03 5.33 -8.60
CA ALA A 94 3.13 3.88 -8.40
C ALA A 94 3.65 3.14 -9.66
N LYS A 95 3.38 3.68 -10.86
CA LYS A 95 3.84 3.09 -12.14
C LYS A 95 5.37 2.96 -12.25
N GLN A 96 6.13 3.84 -11.60
CA GLN A 96 7.60 3.83 -11.62
C GLN A 96 8.19 2.72 -10.72
N ILE A 97 7.42 2.25 -9.73
CA ILE A 97 7.88 1.27 -8.72
C ILE A 97 7.59 -0.19 -9.19
N THR A 98 6.68 -0.36 -10.15
CA THR A 98 6.14 -1.68 -10.54
C THR A 98 7.14 -2.61 -11.26
N PHE A 99 8.13 -2.12 -12.00
CA PHE A 99 8.95 -2.98 -12.88
C PHE A 99 10.08 -3.73 -12.14
N LEU A 100 10.78 -3.05 -11.22
CA LEU A 100 11.89 -3.66 -10.46
C LEU A 100 11.42 -4.40 -9.20
N GLY A 101 10.26 -4.02 -8.65
CA GLY A 101 9.70 -4.65 -7.46
C GLY A 101 9.04 -6.01 -7.70
N GLN A 102 8.50 -6.29 -8.89
CA GLN A 102 7.74 -7.52 -9.15
C GLN A 102 8.62 -8.77 -9.31
N ILE A 103 9.78 -8.69 -9.98
CA ILE A 103 10.64 -9.86 -10.25
C ILE A 103 11.39 -10.32 -8.99
N ASN A 104 11.89 -9.38 -8.16
CA ASN A 104 12.53 -9.72 -6.89
C ASN A 104 11.55 -10.30 -5.85
N ARG A 105 10.23 -10.06 -6.00
CA ARG A 105 9.21 -10.39 -5.00
C ARG A 105 8.62 -11.80 -5.11
N ILE A 106 8.50 -12.36 -6.31
CA ILE A 106 8.04 -13.76 -6.47
C ILE A 106 8.94 -14.72 -5.72
N LEU A 107 10.25 -14.44 -5.67
CA LEU A 107 11.22 -15.31 -5.00
C LEU A 107 11.18 -15.14 -3.47
N ILE A 108 11.03 -13.93 -2.94
CA ILE A 108 11.09 -13.70 -1.48
C ILE A 108 9.82 -14.21 -0.76
N ASP A 109 8.64 -14.08 -1.38
CA ASP A 109 7.38 -14.56 -0.78
C ASP A 109 7.18 -16.09 -0.90
N PHE A 110 7.95 -16.78 -1.76
CA PHE A 110 7.91 -18.25 -1.89
C PHE A 110 8.89 -18.98 -0.96
N PHE A 111 9.99 -18.32 -0.56
CA PHE A 111 11.09 -18.96 0.20
C PHE A 111 11.14 -18.55 1.69
N ASN A 112 10.13 -17.84 2.20
CA ASN A 112 10.04 -17.41 3.61
C ASN A 112 8.60 -17.50 4.13
#